data_AF-A0AAC9NNZ1-F1
#
_entry.id   AF-A0AAC9NNZ1-F1
#
_cell.length_a   1.000
_cell.length_b   1.000
_cell.length_c   1.000
_cell.angle_alpha   90.00
_cell.angle_beta   90.00
_cell.angle_gamma   90.00
#
_symmetry.space_group_name_H-M   'P 1'
#
loop_
_entity.id
_entity.type
_entity.pdbx_description
1 polymer ?
#
loop_
_entity_poly.entity_id
_entity_poly.type
_entity_poly.pdbx_seq_one_letter_code
_entity_poly.pdbx_strand_id
1 'polypeptide(L)'
;MKKITLLTLLLPCLFLNGYSVSLDSYLSYVEQKFDKSTSTEAKRYEVIKPLNIKYLSEVSSIEDIDESQLVVEDVRIVSRTSNALALAIASADIQKTQKFLQVIGYINSDVLASSLGYKKLVGLPHVAVNPIEQLKIFDKQAKLDSAYVKRMLEIIDLLAQRDANFNMSGYVIYYGHLYYYNNTPLVKPQYELMARAILYGADPKLYDLSGCRLNEYYKEDLKNLKPLILEYYAQLSTDPIKFKKVKLAESVMDHQDISKIIEAIDKKQSNSSVHKTAPKAVNKVSSLSDNESTPKAVTEVSSSLCCSIL
;
A
#
# COMPACT_ATOMS: atom_id res chain seq x y z
N MET A 1 58.44 -14.06 -20.20
CA MET A 1 57.48 -13.28 -19.37
C MET A 1 56.08 -13.79 -19.65
N LYS A 2 55.44 -14.46 -18.68
CA LYS A 2 54.09 -15.02 -18.82
C LYS A 2 53.08 -13.87 -18.74
N LYS A 3 52.41 -13.56 -19.86
CA LYS A 3 51.23 -12.69 -19.88
C LYS A 3 50.08 -13.47 -19.25
N ILE A 4 49.98 -13.43 -17.93
CA ILE A 4 48.74 -13.80 -17.24
C ILE A 4 47.78 -12.65 -17.57
N THR A 5 46.89 -12.94 -18.51
CA THR A 5 45.92 -12.02 -19.08
C THR A 5 45.07 -11.45 -17.95
N LEU A 6 44.93 -10.12 -17.90
CA LEU A 6 44.04 -9.37 -17.00
C LEU A 6 42.61 -9.99 -16.91
N LEU A 7 42.22 -10.76 -17.93
CA LEU A 7 40.99 -11.53 -18.03
C LEU A 7 40.80 -12.60 -16.93
N THR A 8 41.86 -13.27 -16.45
CA THR A 8 41.73 -14.26 -15.36
C THR A 8 41.64 -13.63 -13.98
N LEU A 9 42.01 -12.35 -13.82
CA LEU A 9 41.85 -11.61 -12.56
C LEU A 9 40.46 -10.97 -12.42
N LEU A 10 39.74 -10.75 -13.54
CA LEU A 10 38.39 -10.17 -13.55
C LEU A 10 37.27 -11.21 -13.46
N LEU A 11 37.53 -12.48 -13.81
CA LEU A 11 36.54 -13.56 -13.70
C LEU A 11 36.04 -13.77 -12.26
N PRO A 12 36.90 -13.83 -11.21
CA PRO A 12 36.43 -14.02 -9.84
C PRO A 12 35.57 -12.85 -9.34
N CYS A 13 35.79 -11.63 -9.83
CA CYS A 13 35.01 -10.45 -9.46
C CYS A 13 33.59 -10.44 -10.08
N LEU A 14 33.36 -11.19 -11.16
CA LEU A 14 32.02 -11.36 -11.74
C LEU A 14 31.19 -12.43 -11.01
N PHE A 15 31.84 -13.36 -10.30
CA PHE A 15 31.19 -14.46 -9.57
C PHE A 15 31.12 -14.25 -8.04
N LEU A 16 31.60 -13.11 -7.53
CA LEU A 16 31.61 -12.79 -6.09
C LEU A 16 30.29 -12.24 -5.56
N ASN A 17 29.33 -11.90 -6.43
CA ASN A 17 27.95 -11.68 -6.05
C ASN A 17 27.19 -12.95 -6.42
N GLY A 18 27.00 -13.84 -5.44
CA GLY A 18 26.11 -14.99 -5.63
C GLY A 18 24.78 -14.49 -6.19
N TYR A 19 24.45 -14.89 -7.40
CA TYR A 19 23.16 -14.62 -8.02
C TYR A 19 22.14 -15.32 -7.14
N SER A 20 21.47 -14.61 -6.25
CA SER A 20 20.25 -15.10 -5.60
C SER A 20 19.07 -14.71 -6.47
N VAL A 21 17.99 -15.50 -6.40
CA VAL A 21 16.74 -15.16 -7.07
C VAL A 21 16.29 -13.78 -6.58
N SER A 22 16.20 -12.82 -7.51
CA SER A 22 15.67 -11.51 -7.19
C SER A 22 14.17 -11.61 -6.89
N LEU A 23 13.67 -10.72 -6.03
CA LEU A 23 12.25 -10.67 -5.69
C LEU A 23 11.36 -10.52 -6.93
N ASP A 24 11.76 -9.66 -7.88
CA ASP A 24 11.01 -9.44 -9.12
C ASP A 24 11.01 -10.67 -10.03
N SER A 25 12.15 -11.35 -10.14
CA SER A 25 12.26 -12.61 -10.87
C SER A 25 11.31 -13.66 -10.28
N TYR A 26 11.28 -13.82 -8.95
CA TYR A 26 10.35 -14.74 -8.29
C TYR A 26 8.88 -14.35 -8.51
N LEU A 27 8.52 -13.07 -8.36
CA LEU A 27 7.15 -12.62 -8.57
C LEU A 27 6.69 -12.83 -10.02
N SER A 28 7.59 -12.66 -10.99
CA SER A 28 7.33 -12.96 -12.39
C SER A 28 7.11 -14.46 -12.64
N TYR A 29 7.88 -15.32 -11.95
CA TYR A 29 7.66 -16.77 -11.97
C TYR A 29 6.27 -17.16 -11.41
N VAL A 30 5.87 -16.57 -10.28
CA VAL A 30 4.54 -16.79 -9.70
C VAL A 30 3.44 -16.28 -10.64
N GLU A 31 3.64 -15.11 -11.26
CA GLU A 31 2.69 -14.55 -12.22
C GLU A 31 2.47 -15.49 -13.42
N GLN A 32 3.53 -16.10 -13.96
CA GLN A 32 3.39 -17.08 -15.04
C GLN A 32 2.58 -18.32 -14.63
N LYS A 33 2.79 -18.83 -13.41
CA LYS A 33 2.00 -19.95 -12.87
C LYS A 33 0.54 -19.56 -12.64
N PHE A 34 0.31 -18.36 -12.12
CA PHE A 34 -1.02 -17.78 -11.95
C PHE A 34 -1.75 -17.68 -13.28
N ASP A 35 -1.09 -17.22 -14.34
CA ASP A 35 -1.71 -17.06 -15.67
C ASP A 35 -1.99 -18.39 -16.36
N LYS A 36 -1.13 -19.39 -16.17
CA LYS A 36 -1.33 -20.75 -16.70
C LYS A 36 -2.44 -21.53 -15.99
N SER A 37 -2.74 -21.17 -14.74
CA SER A 37 -3.76 -21.85 -13.93
C SER A 37 -5.17 -21.57 -14.46
N THR A 38 -5.98 -22.61 -14.63
CA THR A 38 -7.33 -22.48 -15.21
C THR A 38 -8.42 -22.22 -14.16
N SER A 39 -8.21 -22.62 -12.90
CA SER A 39 -9.19 -22.43 -11.82
C SER A 39 -8.81 -21.27 -10.89
N THR A 40 -9.81 -20.54 -10.39
CA THR A 40 -9.59 -19.48 -9.39
C THR A 40 -8.93 -20.03 -8.12
N GLU A 41 -9.20 -21.27 -7.74
CA GLU A 41 -8.61 -21.90 -6.56
C GLU A 41 -7.10 -22.15 -6.75
N ALA A 42 -6.69 -22.67 -7.91
CA ALA A 42 -5.27 -22.86 -8.22
C ALA A 42 -4.53 -21.51 -8.28
N LYS A 43 -5.14 -20.50 -8.91
CA LYS A 43 -4.61 -19.13 -8.92
C LYS A 43 -4.43 -18.58 -7.51
N ARG A 44 -5.44 -18.79 -6.66
CA ARG A 44 -5.41 -18.37 -5.27
C ARG A 44 -4.28 -19.07 -4.52
N TYR A 45 -4.17 -20.39 -4.66
CA TYR A 45 -3.12 -21.19 -4.02
C TYR A 45 -1.73 -20.66 -4.35
N GLU A 46 -1.43 -20.39 -5.63
CA GLU A 46 -0.10 -19.88 -6.02
C GLU A 46 0.27 -18.56 -5.32
N VAL A 47 -0.71 -17.69 -5.06
CA VAL A 47 -0.43 -16.37 -4.46
C VAL A 47 -0.44 -16.36 -2.93
N ILE A 48 -1.13 -17.32 -2.28
CA ILE A 48 -1.26 -17.37 -0.81
C ILE A 48 -0.52 -18.53 -0.15
N LYS A 49 0.02 -19.49 -0.90
CA LYS A 49 0.74 -20.62 -0.31
C LYS A 49 1.87 -20.11 0.60
N PRO A 50 2.03 -20.69 1.80
CA PRO A 50 3.06 -20.26 2.74
C PRO A 50 4.45 -20.61 2.20
N LEU A 51 5.31 -19.60 2.08
CA LEU A 51 6.64 -19.72 1.50
C LEU A 51 7.72 -19.67 2.58
N ASN A 52 8.74 -20.52 2.44
CA ASN A 52 9.98 -20.48 3.19
C ASN A 52 10.87 -19.37 2.61
N ILE A 53 10.71 -18.15 3.13
CA ILE A 53 11.40 -16.99 2.56
C ILE A 53 12.91 -17.04 2.79
N LYS A 54 13.38 -17.77 3.81
CA LYS A 54 14.81 -18.02 4.00
C LYS A 54 15.36 -18.85 2.84
N TYR A 55 14.73 -19.99 2.53
CA TYR A 55 15.12 -20.82 1.39
C TYR A 55 15.09 -20.00 0.10
N LEU A 56 13.98 -19.30 -0.16
CA LEU A 56 13.83 -18.51 -1.38
C LEU A 56 14.93 -17.44 -1.55
N SER A 57 15.42 -16.85 -0.46
CA SER A 57 16.53 -15.88 -0.49
C SER A 57 17.91 -16.49 -0.75
N GLU A 58 18.06 -17.80 -0.59
CA GLU A 58 19.31 -18.55 -0.75
C GLU A 58 19.40 -19.30 -2.08
N VAL A 59 18.27 -19.50 -2.78
CA VAL A 59 18.24 -20.13 -4.10
C VAL A 59 18.91 -19.24 -5.14
N SER A 60 19.74 -19.86 -5.99
CA SER A 60 20.53 -19.12 -6.98
C SER A 60 19.78 -18.79 -8.28
N SER A 61 18.86 -19.65 -8.70
CA SER A 61 18.08 -19.49 -9.93
C SER A 61 16.64 -19.94 -9.77
N ILE A 62 15.72 -19.37 -10.56
CA ILE A 62 14.30 -19.78 -10.54
C ILE A 62 14.15 -21.25 -10.92
N GLU A 63 14.97 -21.72 -11.86
CA GLU A 63 14.98 -23.10 -12.35
C GLU A 63 15.39 -24.12 -11.29
N ASP A 64 16.11 -23.66 -10.25
CA ASP A 64 16.60 -24.49 -9.14
C ASP A 64 15.64 -24.50 -7.94
N ILE A 65 14.48 -23.84 -8.05
CA ILE A 65 13.47 -23.84 -6.99
C ILE A 65 12.89 -25.25 -6.83
N ASP A 66 13.18 -25.84 -5.67
CA ASP A 66 12.54 -27.05 -5.18
C ASP A 66 11.26 -26.65 -4.42
N GLU A 67 10.10 -26.92 -5.02
CA GLU A 67 8.79 -26.59 -4.41
C GLU A 67 8.59 -27.27 -3.06
N SER A 68 9.21 -28.43 -2.80
CA SER A 68 9.10 -29.12 -1.50
C SER A 68 9.85 -28.40 -0.37
N GLN A 69 10.85 -27.59 -0.71
CA GLN A 69 11.58 -26.74 0.24
C GLN A 69 11.00 -25.32 0.31
N LEU A 70 10.40 -24.87 -0.80
CA LEU A 70 9.77 -23.56 -0.89
C LEU A 70 8.46 -23.50 -0.12
N VAL A 71 7.59 -24.50 -0.24
CA VAL A 71 6.26 -24.47 0.38
C VAL A 71 6.35 -25.03 1.79
N VAL A 72 5.93 -24.23 2.77
CA VAL A 72 5.96 -24.62 4.19
C VAL A 72 4.66 -25.32 4.56
N GLU A 73 4.68 -26.65 4.59
CA GLU A 73 3.57 -27.42 5.14
C GLU A 73 3.57 -27.36 6.68
N ASP A 74 4.75 -27.36 7.32
CA ASP A 74 4.91 -27.30 8.78
C ASP A 74 5.66 -26.02 9.23
N VAL A 75 4.90 -25.02 9.71
CA VAL A 75 5.48 -23.76 10.21
C VAL A 75 6.27 -23.91 11.52
N ARG A 76 6.25 -25.08 12.19
CA ARG A 76 7.12 -25.33 13.37
C ARG A 76 8.59 -25.29 13.01
N ILE A 77 8.92 -25.64 11.77
CA ILE A 77 10.30 -25.79 11.29
C ILE A 77 10.86 -24.44 10.81
N VAL A 78 10.00 -23.51 10.40
CA VAL A 78 10.41 -22.27 9.72
C VAL A 78 9.88 -21.04 10.45
N SER A 79 10.81 -20.27 11.01
CA SER A 79 10.48 -19.03 11.74
C SER A 79 10.07 -17.86 10.82
N ARG A 80 10.38 -17.94 9.52
CA ARG A 80 10.14 -16.89 8.52
C ARG A 80 9.29 -17.37 7.36
N THR A 81 8.04 -16.95 7.34
CA THR A 81 7.09 -17.27 6.28
C THR A 81 6.48 -16.01 5.67
N SER A 82 6.19 -16.07 4.37
CA SER A 82 5.39 -15.06 3.68
C SER A 82 4.60 -15.74 2.57
N ASN A 83 3.99 -14.96 1.69
CA ASN A 83 3.33 -15.46 0.49
C ASN A 83 3.59 -14.49 -0.67
N ALA A 84 3.33 -14.92 -1.90
CA ALA A 84 3.66 -14.10 -3.08
C ALA A 84 2.87 -12.78 -3.12
N LEU A 85 1.64 -12.74 -2.59
CA LEU A 85 0.87 -11.50 -2.47
C LEU A 85 1.54 -10.50 -1.52
N ALA A 86 1.95 -10.95 -0.32
CA ALA A 86 2.67 -10.10 0.63
C ALA A 86 4.01 -9.62 0.06
N LEU A 87 4.71 -10.47 -0.70
CA LEU A 87 5.94 -10.12 -1.40
C LEU A 87 5.71 -9.08 -2.51
N ALA A 88 4.62 -9.19 -3.29
CA ALA A 88 4.24 -8.20 -4.31
C ALA A 88 3.87 -6.84 -3.70
N ILE A 89 3.20 -6.87 -2.54
CA ILE A 89 2.95 -5.67 -1.75
C ILE A 89 4.28 -5.07 -1.29
N ALA A 90 5.16 -5.87 -0.70
CA ALA A 90 6.45 -5.40 -0.21
C ALA A 90 7.37 -4.87 -1.32
N SER A 91 7.26 -5.34 -2.57
CA SER A 91 8.01 -4.79 -3.70
C SER A 91 7.44 -3.49 -4.27
N ALA A 92 6.29 -3.04 -3.75
CA ALA A 92 5.50 -1.95 -4.32
C ALA A 92 5.10 -2.18 -5.79
N ASP A 93 4.93 -3.45 -6.19
CA ASP A 93 4.45 -3.82 -7.52
C ASP A 93 2.92 -3.73 -7.55
N ILE A 94 2.42 -2.56 -7.95
CA ILE A 94 0.99 -2.25 -7.99
C ILE A 94 0.25 -3.22 -8.93
N GLN A 95 0.84 -3.53 -10.09
CA GLN A 95 0.19 -4.35 -11.11
C GLN A 95 0.02 -5.79 -10.63
N LYS A 96 1.10 -6.41 -10.12
CA LYS A 96 1.04 -7.76 -9.56
C LYS A 96 0.17 -7.82 -8.30
N THR A 97 0.25 -6.79 -7.44
CA THR A 97 -0.63 -6.69 -6.26
C THR A 97 -2.10 -6.68 -6.66
N GLN A 98 -2.50 -5.82 -7.59
CA GLN A 98 -3.88 -5.76 -8.08
C GLN A 98 -4.33 -7.10 -8.69
N LYS A 99 -3.48 -7.67 -9.55
CA LYS A 99 -3.74 -8.95 -10.22
C LYS A 99 -3.95 -10.08 -9.21
N PHE A 100 -3.06 -10.23 -8.23
CA PHE A 100 -3.15 -11.27 -7.22
C PHE A 100 -4.35 -11.04 -6.29
N LEU A 101 -4.67 -9.80 -5.93
CA LEU A 101 -5.84 -9.48 -5.11
C LEU A 101 -7.16 -9.86 -5.80
N GLN A 102 -7.24 -9.93 -7.14
CA GLN A 102 -8.50 -10.28 -7.83
C GLN A 102 -9.06 -11.65 -7.42
N VAL A 103 -8.21 -12.61 -7.03
CA VAL A 103 -8.64 -13.95 -6.62
C VAL A 103 -8.81 -14.12 -5.11
N ILE A 104 -8.58 -13.05 -4.33
CA ILE A 104 -8.67 -13.05 -2.86
C ILE A 104 -10.02 -12.46 -2.42
N GLY A 105 -10.88 -13.31 -1.84
CA GLY A 105 -12.16 -12.89 -1.26
C GLY A 105 -12.10 -12.53 0.23
N TYR A 106 -11.01 -12.87 0.93
CA TYR A 106 -10.92 -12.79 2.39
C TYR A 106 -9.67 -12.02 2.85
N ILE A 107 -9.63 -10.70 2.64
CA ILE A 107 -8.42 -9.88 2.82
C ILE A 107 -7.81 -9.90 4.24
N ASN A 108 -8.61 -10.26 5.25
CA ASN A 108 -8.23 -10.27 6.66
C ASN A 108 -7.96 -11.67 7.22
N SER A 109 -7.89 -12.69 6.37
CA SER A 109 -7.70 -14.08 6.79
C SER A 109 -6.26 -14.36 7.23
N ASP A 110 -6.12 -15.22 8.24
CA ASP A 110 -4.84 -15.62 8.82
C ASP A 110 -3.92 -16.32 7.81
N VAL A 111 -4.47 -16.92 6.75
CA VAL A 111 -3.71 -17.55 5.66
C VAL A 111 -2.92 -16.54 4.82
N LEU A 112 -3.27 -15.25 4.91
CA LEU A 112 -2.55 -14.17 4.24
C LEU A 112 -1.43 -13.57 5.10
N ALA A 113 -1.36 -13.96 6.38
CA ALA A 113 -0.39 -13.40 7.30
C ALA A 113 1.02 -13.92 7.00
N SER A 114 2.01 -13.04 7.13
CA SER A 114 3.43 -13.37 7.09
C SER A 114 3.99 -13.44 8.52
N SER A 115 5.06 -14.20 8.72
CA SER A 115 5.89 -14.19 9.93
C SER A 115 7.32 -13.82 9.54
N LEU A 116 7.87 -12.80 10.17
CA LEU A 116 9.27 -12.39 9.95
C LEU A 116 10.22 -12.91 11.04
N GLY A 117 9.71 -13.77 11.92
CA GLY A 117 10.42 -14.36 13.05
C GLY A 117 9.61 -14.31 14.35
N TYR A 118 9.92 -15.22 15.27
CA TYR A 118 9.52 -15.19 16.68
C TYR A 118 8.01 -15.05 16.95
N LYS A 119 7.19 -16.03 16.53
CA LYS A 119 5.75 -16.15 16.89
C LYS A 119 4.91 -14.87 16.68
N LYS A 120 5.33 -13.98 15.78
CA LYS A 120 4.63 -12.74 15.43
C LYS A 120 4.11 -12.82 14.00
N LEU A 121 2.83 -12.54 13.84
CA LEU A 121 2.14 -12.47 12.56
C LEU A 121 1.91 -11.01 12.17
N VAL A 122 2.06 -10.75 10.87
CA VAL A 122 1.80 -9.46 10.26
C VAL A 122 0.85 -9.67 9.08
N GLY A 123 -0.28 -8.97 9.09
CA GLY A 123 -1.21 -8.97 7.96
C GLY A 123 -0.72 -8.11 6.80
N LEU A 124 -1.40 -8.16 5.65
CA LEU A 124 -1.03 -7.38 4.46
C LEU A 124 -0.85 -5.87 4.73
N PRO A 125 -1.69 -5.20 5.55
CA PRO A 125 -1.48 -3.79 5.91
C PRO A 125 -0.15 -3.52 6.63
N HIS A 126 0.31 -4.45 7.46
CA HIS A 126 1.59 -4.36 8.17
C HIS A 126 2.75 -4.45 7.20
N VAL A 127 2.62 -5.32 6.20
CA VAL A 127 3.61 -5.43 5.12
C VAL A 127 3.67 -4.15 4.30
N ALA A 128 2.52 -3.55 3.97
CA ALA A 128 2.47 -2.33 3.19
C ALA A 128 3.07 -1.12 3.94
N VAL A 129 2.83 -1.00 5.25
CA VAL A 129 3.34 0.13 6.04
C VAL A 129 4.81 -0.06 6.44
N ASN A 130 5.26 -1.30 6.62
CA ASN A 130 6.64 -1.61 6.97
C ASN A 130 7.25 -2.68 6.04
N PRO A 131 7.43 -2.36 4.74
CA PRO A 131 7.84 -3.35 3.75
C PRO A 131 9.33 -3.69 3.81
N ILE A 132 10.13 -2.81 4.43
CA ILE A 132 11.60 -2.90 4.45
C ILE A 132 12.09 -4.22 5.05
N GLU A 133 11.36 -4.79 6.01
CA GLU A 133 11.73 -6.04 6.66
C GLU A 133 11.61 -7.24 5.70
N GLN A 134 10.63 -7.22 4.78
CA GLN A 134 10.54 -8.25 3.73
C GLN A 134 11.61 -8.04 2.67
N LEU A 135 11.80 -6.79 2.22
CA LEU A 135 12.78 -6.46 1.19
C LEU A 135 14.21 -6.83 1.60
N LYS A 136 14.57 -6.59 2.87
CA LYS A 136 15.89 -6.91 3.41
C LYS A 136 16.24 -8.39 3.45
N ILE A 137 15.26 -9.27 3.24
CA ILE A 137 15.52 -10.70 3.08
C ILE A 137 16.21 -10.98 1.74
N PHE A 138 15.83 -10.24 0.68
CA PHE A 138 16.38 -10.40 -0.66
C PHE A 138 17.54 -9.45 -0.94
N ASP A 139 17.48 -8.23 -0.40
CA ASP A 139 18.50 -7.20 -0.58
C ASP A 139 18.78 -6.49 0.75
N LYS A 140 19.93 -6.78 1.37
CA LYS A 140 20.36 -6.17 2.63
C LYS A 140 20.51 -4.64 2.54
N GLN A 141 20.69 -4.10 1.34
CA GLN A 141 20.83 -2.67 1.07
C GLN A 141 19.53 -2.00 0.65
N ALA A 142 18.40 -2.71 0.66
CA ALA A 142 17.10 -2.15 0.30
C ALA A 142 16.83 -0.83 1.03
N LYS A 143 16.31 0.15 0.29
CA LYS A 143 15.92 1.48 0.78
C LYS A 143 14.57 1.84 0.18
N LEU A 144 13.80 2.65 0.90
CA LEU A 144 12.51 3.14 0.44
C LEU A 144 12.72 4.56 -0.08
N ASP A 145 12.93 4.72 -1.39
CA ASP A 145 13.01 6.03 -2.00
C ASP A 145 11.61 6.66 -2.16
N SER A 146 11.58 7.94 -2.56
CA SER A 146 10.31 8.68 -2.72
C SER A 146 9.37 8.04 -3.75
N ALA A 147 9.92 7.50 -4.84
CA ALA A 147 9.11 6.86 -5.88
C ALA A 147 8.48 5.55 -5.38
N TYR A 148 9.22 4.80 -4.58
CA TYR A 148 8.74 3.61 -3.87
C TYR A 148 7.62 3.97 -2.91
N VAL A 149 7.81 4.98 -2.06
CA VAL A 149 6.78 5.42 -1.09
C VAL A 149 5.49 5.80 -1.80
N LYS A 150 5.58 6.54 -2.93
CA LYS A 150 4.41 6.90 -3.74
C LYS A 150 3.62 5.67 -4.20
N ARG A 151 4.31 4.65 -4.74
CA ARG A 151 3.65 3.40 -5.18
C ARG A 151 3.04 2.64 -4.01
N MET A 152 3.71 2.63 -2.85
CA MET A 152 3.20 1.95 -1.66
C MET A 152 1.95 2.64 -1.09
N LEU A 153 1.85 3.98 -1.15
CA LEU A 153 0.63 4.70 -0.76
C LEU A 153 -0.57 4.26 -1.60
N GLU A 154 -0.38 3.99 -2.90
CA GLU A 154 -1.43 3.45 -3.77
C GLU A 154 -1.82 2.01 -3.35
N ILE A 155 -0.87 1.19 -2.92
CA ILE A 155 -1.16 -0.14 -2.40
C ILE A 155 -1.93 -0.08 -1.07
N ILE A 156 -1.58 0.84 -0.17
CA ILE A 156 -2.33 1.07 1.07
C ILE A 156 -3.78 1.46 0.74
N ASP A 157 -3.99 2.36 -0.22
CA ASP A 157 -5.34 2.71 -0.70
C ASP A 157 -6.07 1.46 -1.24
N LEU A 158 -5.41 0.63 -2.04
CA LEU A 158 -5.99 -0.61 -2.59
C LEU A 158 -6.43 -1.60 -1.50
N LEU A 159 -5.62 -1.77 -0.45
CA LEU A 159 -5.95 -2.62 0.68
C LEU A 159 -7.16 -2.05 1.46
N ALA A 160 -7.21 -0.73 1.67
CA ALA A 160 -8.35 -0.08 2.31
C ALA A 160 -9.64 -0.21 1.50
N GLN A 161 -9.56 -0.11 0.16
CA GLN A 161 -10.71 -0.37 -0.71
C GLN A 161 -11.29 -1.78 -0.57
N ARG A 162 -10.46 -2.75 -0.19
CA ARG A 162 -10.84 -4.14 0.07
C ARG A 162 -11.25 -4.40 1.52
N ASP A 163 -11.40 -3.36 2.34
CA ASP A 163 -11.74 -3.47 3.78
C ASP A 163 -10.67 -4.23 4.59
N ALA A 164 -9.40 -4.04 4.26
CA ALA A 164 -8.29 -4.57 5.05
C ALA A 164 -8.28 -3.95 6.46
N ASN A 165 -8.08 -4.80 7.47
CA ASN A 165 -8.04 -4.42 8.86
C ASN A 165 -6.63 -3.92 9.22
N PHE A 166 -6.48 -2.62 9.40
CA PHE A 166 -5.23 -2.00 9.83
C PHE A 166 -4.92 -2.19 11.32
N ASN A 167 -5.81 -2.85 12.08
CA ASN A 167 -5.61 -3.19 13.49
C ASN A 167 -5.80 -4.70 13.74
N MET A 168 -5.22 -5.56 12.88
CA MET A 168 -5.26 -7.01 13.12
C MET A 168 -4.62 -7.33 14.46
N SER A 169 -5.37 -7.92 15.38
CA SER A 169 -4.98 -8.19 16.75
C SER A 169 -5.43 -9.59 17.18
N GLY A 170 -4.93 -10.06 18.32
CA GLY A 170 -5.25 -11.38 18.85
C GLY A 170 -4.17 -12.41 18.53
N TYR A 171 -4.59 -13.68 18.42
CA TYR A 171 -3.67 -14.79 18.21
C TYR A 171 -4.27 -15.89 17.34
N VAL A 172 -3.39 -16.70 16.76
CA VAL A 172 -3.73 -17.92 16.03
C VAL A 172 -2.89 -19.05 16.58
N ILE A 173 -3.48 -20.25 16.65
CA ILE A 173 -2.74 -21.46 17.01
C ILE A 173 -2.38 -22.19 15.72
N TYR A 174 -1.10 -22.16 15.36
CA TYR A 174 -0.56 -22.96 14.26
C TYR A 174 0.24 -24.14 14.83
N TYR A 175 -0.17 -25.36 14.49
CA TYR A 175 0.53 -26.60 14.87
C TYR A 175 0.91 -26.68 16.36
N GLY A 176 0.01 -26.23 17.25
CA GLY A 176 0.21 -26.25 18.70
C GLY A 176 1.02 -25.08 19.28
N HIS A 177 1.44 -24.11 18.46
CA HIS A 177 2.06 -22.88 18.93
C HIS A 177 1.15 -21.68 18.77
N LEU A 178 1.18 -20.83 19.79
CA LEU A 178 0.48 -19.56 19.84
C LEU A 178 1.29 -18.49 19.09
N TYR A 179 0.70 -17.91 18.06
CA TYR A 179 1.23 -16.78 17.31
C TYR A 179 0.38 -15.55 17.56
N TYR A 180 1.01 -14.41 17.82
CA TYR A 180 0.30 -13.15 18.07
C TYR A 180 0.37 -12.24 16.87
N TYR A 181 -0.73 -11.56 16.58
CA TYR A 181 -0.69 -10.45 15.63
C TYR A 181 0.05 -9.27 16.24
N ASN A 182 0.85 -8.61 15.42
CA ASN A 182 1.23 -7.24 15.72
C ASN A 182 -0.02 -6.36 15.57
N ASN A 183 -0.48 -5.74 16.66
CA ASN A 183 -1.78 -5.08 16.72
C ASN A 183 -1.91 -3.87 15.79
N THR A 184 -0.79 -3.21 15.45
CA THR A 184 -0.77 -2.04 14.57
C THR A 184 0.46 -2.05 13.65
N PRO A 185 0.32 -1.58 12.40
CA PRO A 185 1.42 -1.50 11.45
C PRO A 185 2.48 -0.43 11.79
N LEU A 186 2.26 0.38 12.82
CA LEU A 186 2.97 1.62 13.11
C LEU A 186 4.26 1.42 13.96
N VAL A 187 5.13 0.48 13.60
CA VAL A 187 6.26 0.05 14.45
C VAL A 187 7.64 0.67 14.15
N LYS A 188 7.83 1.34 13.00
CA LYS A 188 9.10 1.97 12.59
C LYS A 188 8.87 3.23 11.74
N PRO A 189 9.72 4.27 11.83
CA PRO A 189 9.47 5.55 11.17
C PRO A 189 9.44 5.41 9.64
N GLN A 190 8.22 5.43 9.11
CA GLN A 190 7.87 5.59 7.70
C GLN A 190 6.65 6.51 7.68
N TYR A 191 6.88 7.79 8.03
CA TYR A 191 5.82 8.70 8.44
C TYR A 191 4.72 8.86 7.38
N GLU A 192 5.08 8.85 6.10
CA GLU A 192 4.13 8.93 4.99
C GLU A 192 3.20 7.70 4.96
N LEU A 193 3.75 6.49 5.03
CA LEU A 193 2.97 5.25 5.00
C LEU A 193 2.10 5.10 6.24
N MET A 194 2.66 5.48 7.40
CA MET A 194 1.96 5.52 8.69
C MET A 194 0.78 6.50 8.67
N ALA A 195 1.02 7.73 8.23
CA ALA A 195 -0.03 8.75 8.12
C ALA A 195 -1.17 8.27 7.23
N ARG A 196 -0.86 7.64 6.09
CA ARG A 196 -1.88 7.08 5.20
C ARG A 196 -2.66 5.93 5.85
N ALA A 197 -1.99 5.02 6.55
CA ALA A 197 -2.64 3.93 7.25
C ALA A 197 -3.57 4.42 8.39
N ILE A 198 -3.19 5.49 9.09
CA ILE A 198 -4.02 6.14 10.12
C ILE A 198 -5.35 6.62 9.53
N LEU A 199 -5.34 7.18 8.32
CA LEU A 199 -6.58 7.58 7.64
C LEU A 199 -7.54 6.41 7.41
N TYR A 200 -7.03 5.18 7.30
CA TYR A 200 -7.82 3.96 7.14
C TYR A 200 -8.03 3.19 8.45
N GLY A 201 -7.75 3.84 9.58
CA GLY A 201 -8.10 3.34 10.91
C GLY A 201 -7.00 2.62 11.64
N ALA A 202 -5.76 2.60 11.13
CA ALA A 202 -4.62 2.19 11.96
C ALA A 202 -4.59 3.04 13.22
N ASP A 203 -4.73 2.41 14.38
CA ASP A 203 -4.82 3.10 15.65
C ASP A 203 -3.44 3.16 16.29
N PRO A 204 -2.86 4.36 16.46
CA PRO A 204 -1.60 4.49 17.16
C PRO A 204 -1.73 4.30 18.68
N LYS A 205 -2.90 4.07 19.30
CA LYS A 205 -2.96 3.59 20.70
C LYS A 205 -2.83 2.06 20.82
N LEU A 206 -3.02 1.31 19.74
CA LEU A 206 -3.03 -0.17 19.75
C LEU A 206 -1.64 -0.80 19.54
N TYR A 207 -0.58 -0.27 20.16
CA TYR A 207 0.77 -0.84 20.02
C TYR A 207 0.92 -2.24 20.65
N ASP A 208 1.99 -2.95 20.23
CA ASP A 208 2.34 -4.34 20.54
C ASP A 208 2.14 -4.73 22.02
N LEU A 209 1.63 -5.95 22.23
CA LEU A 209 1.35 -6.58 23.54
C LEU A 209 2.61 -6.82 24.40
N SER A 210 3.81 -6.44 23.93
CA SER A 210 5.07 -6.68 24.63
C SER A 210 5.37 -5.74 25.82
N GLY A 211 4.37 -5.02 26.34
CA GLY A 211 4.35 -4.60 27.76
C GLY A 211 5.32 -3.50 28.21
N CYS A 212 6.11 -2.87 27.35
CA CYS A 212 7.07 -1.84 27.78
C CYS A 212 6.74 -0.45 27.19
N ARG A 213 6.22 0.45 28.06
CA ARG A 213 6.31 1.93 28.04
C ARG A 213 6.39 2.62 26.66
N LEU A 214 5.28 2.73 25.93
CA LEU A 214 5.23 3.46 24.64
C LEU A 214 4.21 4.62 24.57
N ASN A 215 3.47 4.89 25.65
CA ASN A 215 2.52 6.02 25.70
C ASN A 215 3.17 7.40 25.49
N GLU A 216 4.47 7.55 25.75
CA GLU A 216 5.22 8.80 25.53
C GLU A 216 5.69 8.97 24.08
N TYR A 217 6.11 7.87 23.43
CA TYR A 217 6.48 7.85 22.00
C TYR A 217 5.29 8.25 21.10
N TYR A 218 4.09 7.79 21.45
CA TYR A 218 2.82 8.07 20.76
C TYR A 218 2.50 9.58 20.62
N LYS A 219 2.69 10.37 21.68
CA LYS A 219 2.30 11.80 21.67
C LYS A 219 3.22 12.64 20.78
N GLU A 220 4.51 12.32 20.77
CA GLU A 220 5.47 13.03 19.93
C GLU A 220 5.33 12.63 18.45
N ASP A 221 5.10 11.35 18.16
CA ASP A 221 4.95 10.87 16.78
C ASP A 221 3.65 11.34 16.13
N LEU A 222 2.52 11.39 16.84
CA LEU A 222 1.29 11.90 16.27
C LEU A 222 1.41 13.41 15.95
N LYS A 223 2.17 14.16 16.74
CA LYS A 223 2.49 15.57 16.45
C LYS A 223 3.31 15.70 15.17
N ASN A 224 4.27 14.81 14.93
CA ASN A 224 5.09 14.77 13.71
C ASN A 224 4.28 14.30 12.49
N LEU A 225 3.31 13.41 12.69
CA LEU A 225 2.43 12.89 11.64
C LEU A 225 1.29 13.84 11.28
N LYS A 226 0.88 14.74 12.19
CA LYS A 226 -0.25 15.67 12.02
C LYS A 226 -0.24 16.38 10.65
N PRO A 227 0.85 17.02 10.18
CA PRO A 227 0.84 17.69 8.88
C PRO A 227 0.50 16.74 7.73
N LEU A 228 1.11 15.54 7.72
CA LEU A 228 0.87 14.52 6.68
C LEU A 228 -0.54 13.93 6.75
N ILE A 229 -1.06 13.69 7.96
CA ILE A 229 -2.45 13.23 8.16
C ILE A 229 -3.43 14.23 7.54
N LEU A 230 -3.25 15.53 7.80
CA LEU A 230 -4.12 16.59 7.29
C LEU A 230 -3.97 16.76 5.77
N GLU A 231 -2.74 16.70 5.24
CA GLU A 231 -2.47 16.75 3.81
C GLU A 231 -3.15 15.59 3.07
N TYR A 232 -2.96 14.37 3.54
CA TYR A 232 -3.57 13.19 2.92
C TYR A 232 -5.08 13.15 3.12
N TYR A 233 -5.61 13.63 4.24
CA TYR A 233 -7.05 13.75 4.43
C TYR A 233 -7.65 14.68 3.37
N ALA A 234 -7.06 15.87 3.19
CA ALA A 234 -7.47 16.81 2.15
C ALA A 234 -7.33 16.20 0.75
N GLN A 235 -6.25 15.48 0.46
CA GLN A 235 -6.07 14.78 -0.81
C GLN A 235 -7.20 13.76 -1.05
N LEU A 236 -7.44 12.84 -0.11
CA LEU A 236 -8.46 11.80 -0.24
C LEU A 236 -9.87 12.39 -0.32
N SER A 237 -10.12 13.52 0.33
CA SER A 237 -11.42 14.20 0.29
C SER A 237 -11.84 14.65 -1.13
N THR A 238 -10.90 14.70 -2.09
CA THR A 238 -11.21 15.00 -3.50
C THR A 238 -11.61 13.77 -4.33
N ASP A 239 -11.43 12.56 -3.80
CA ASP A 239 -11.81 11.28 -4.41
C ASP A 239 -12.89 10.61 -3.56
N PRO A 240 -14.18 10.69 -3.94
CA PRO A 240 -15.29 10.16 -3.13
C PRO A 240 -15.20 8.65 -2.88
N ILE A 241 -14.59 7.88 -3.78
CA ILE A 241 -14.47 6.42 -3.66
C ILE A 241 -13.47 6.12 -2.55
N LYS A 242 -12.31 6.78 -2.57
CA LYS A 242 -11.29 6.62 -1.53
C LYS A 242 -11.74 7.18 -0.19
N PHE A 243 -12.35 8.36 -0.21
CA PHE A 243 -12.79 9.05 1.00
C PHE A 243 -13.81 8.24 1.81
N LYS A 244 -14.70 7.49 1.14
CA LYS A 244 -15.66 6.60 1.82
C LYS A 244 -15.00 5.56 2.73
N LYS A 245 -13.73 5.22 2.49
CA LYS A 245 -12.98 4.27 3.31
C LYS A 245 -12.18 4.93 4.44
N VAL A 246 -12.09 6.26 4.48
CA VAL A 246 -11.43 6.97 5.58
C VAL A 246 -12.19 6.69 6.87
N LYS A 247 -11.47 6.22 7.88
CA LYS A 247 -12.01 5.83 9.18
C LYS A 247 -10.97 6.11 10.26
N LEU A 248 -10.85 7.37 10.68
CA LEU A 248 -9.92 7.76 11.74
C LEU A 248 -10.34 7.12 13.08
N ALA A 249 -9.36 6.60 13.81
CA ALA A 249 -9.58 6.09 15.16
C ALA A 249 -9.91 7.24 16.13
N GLU A 250 -10.71 6.95 17.17
CA GLU A 250 -11.06 7.91 18.22
C GLU A 250 -9.81 8.53 18.86
N SER A 251 -8.77 7.70 19.05
CA SER A 251 -7.48 8.13 19.55
C SER A 251 -6.83 9.28 18.78
N VAL A 252 -7.04 9.34 17.46
CA VAL A 252 -6.52 10.39 16.59
C VAL A 252 -7.44 11.62 16.64
N MET A 253 -8.75 11.40 16.72
CA MET A 253 -9.76 12.46 16.81
C MET A 253 -9.76 13.18 18.16
N ASP A 254 -9.36 12.52 19.24
CA ASP A 254 -9.14 13.12 20.57
C ASP A 254 -8.16 14.30 20.54
N HIS A 255 -7.27 14.33 19.53
CA HIS A 255 -6.33 15.41 19.33
C HIS A 255 -7.05 16.61 18.71
N GLN A 256 -7.52 17.54 19.54
CA GLN A 256 -8.39 18.67 19.16
C GLN A 256 -7.92 19.43 17.90
N ASP A 257 -6.62 19.62 17.74
CA ASP A 257 -6.06 20.28 16.56
C ASP A 257 -6.34 19.55 15.24
N ILE A 258 -6.32 18.20 15.25
CA ILE A 258 -6.61 17.38 14.07
C ILE A 258 -8.11 17.42 13.78
N SER A 259 -8.94 17.17 14.81
CA SER A 259 -10.41 17.20 14.67
C SER A 259 -10.92 18.52 14.13
N LYS A 260 -10.48 19.65 14.68
CA LYS A 260 -10.93 21.00 14.25
C LYS A 260 -10.61 21.29 12.79
N ILE A 261 -9.44 20.87 12.31
CA ILE A 261 -9.04 21.11 10.92
C ILE A 261 -9.83 20.19 9.97
N ILE A 262 -10.04 18.94 10.35
CA ILE A 262 -10.87 18.00 9.59
C ILE A 262 -12.31 18.51 9.47
N GLU A 263 -12.92 18.94 10.58
CA GLU A 263 -14.27 19.54 10.56
C GLU A 263 -14.35 20.77 9.65
N ALA A 264 -13.29 21.58 9.60
CA ALA A 264 -13.22 22.74 8.71
C ALA A 264 -13.12 22.31 7.23
N ILE A 265 -12.36 21.26 6.92
CA ILE A 265 -12.27 20.68 5.57
C ILE A 265 -13.65 20.16 5.15
N ASP A 266 -14.32 19.38 5.99
CA ASP A 266 -15.64 18.80 5.72
C ASP A 266 -16.72 19.86 5.49
N LYS A 267 -16.73 20.93 6.30
CA LYS A 267 -17.62 22.07 6.13
C LYS A 267 -17.40 22.78 4.80
N LYS A 268 -16.14 23.01 4.41
CA LYS A 268 -15.80 23.67 3.14
C LYS A 268 -16.29 22.84 1.94
N GLN A 269 -16.17 21.52 2.00
CA GLN A 269 -16.64 20.64 0.94
C GLN A 269 -18.17 20.60 0.83
N SER A 270 -18.86 20.51 1.98
CA SER A 270 -20.32 20.53 2.03
C SER A 270 -20.87 21.83 1.43
N ASN A 271 -20.25 22.97 1.72
CA ASN A 271 -20.67 24.26 1.15
C ASN A 271 -20.36 24.39 -0.35
N SER A 272 -19.30 23.73 -0.83
CA SER A 272 -18.95 23.70 -2.27
C SER A 272 -19.91 22.83 -3.09
N SER A 273 -20.39 21.71 -2.54
CA SER A 273 -21.35 20.84 -3.23
C SER A 273 -22.74 21.49 -3.37
N VAL A 274 -23.14 22.32 -2.40
CA VAL A 274 -24.40 23.08 -2.41
C VAL A 274 -24.42 24.17 -3.50
N HIS A 275 -23.24 24.66 -3.93
CA HIS A 275 -23.14 25.66 -5.00
C HIS A 275 -22.99 25.08 -6.43
N LYS A 276 -22.98 23.75 -6.60
CA LYS A 276 -23.26 23.13 -7.91
C LYS A 276 -24.77 23.12 -8.17
N THR A 277 -25.40 24.28 -8.14
CA THR A 277 -26.79 24.48 -8.57
C THR A 277 -26.89 24.33 -10.08
N ALA A 278 -27.94 23.60 -10.50
CA ALA A 278 -28.40 23.30 -11.84
C ALA A 278 -28.17 24.42 -12.89
N PRO A 279 -28.02 24.07 -14.18
CA PRO A 279 -27.99 25.09 -15.23
C PRO A 279 -29.22 25.97 -15.07
N LYS A 280 -29.00 27.28 -14.87
CA LYS A 280 -30.07 28.28 -14.89
C LYS A 280 -30.83 28.05 -16.18
N ALA A 281 -32.04 27.50 -16.08
CA ALA A 281 -33.01 27.57 -17.15
C ALA A 281 -33.21 29.06 -17.42
N VAL A 282 -32.65 29.54 -18.52
CA VAL A 282 -32.95 30.86 -19.04
C VAL A 282 -34.42 30.79 -19.44
N ASN A 283 -35.30 31.29 -18.57
CA ASN A 283 -36.69 31.54 -18.93
C ASN A 283 -36.67 32.54 -20.07
N LYS A 284 -36.83 32.02 -21.29
CA LYS A 284 -37.08 32.80 -22.49
C LYS A 284 -38.50 33.34 -22.37
N VAL A 285 -38.63 34.51 -21.75
CA VAL A 285 -39.88 35.27 -21.74
C VAL A 285 -40.12 35.73 -23.17
N SER A 286 -41.10 35.11 -23.80
CA SER A 286 -41.72 35.58 -25.04
C SER A 286 -42.42 36.90 -24.77
N SER A 287 -41.97 37.98 -25.42
CA SER A 287 -42.84 39.09 -25.79
C SER A 287 -42.54 39.49 -27.23
N LEU A 288 -43.49 39.15 -28.09
CA LEU A 288 -43.67 39.70 -29.43
C LEU A 288 -44.32 41.07 -29.28
N SER A 289 -43.72 42.10 -29.88
CA SER A 289 -44.42 43.08 -30.72
C SER A 289 -43.41 44.03 -31.37
N ASP A 290 -43.15 43.80 -32.65
CA ASP A 290 -43.07 44.74 -33.79
C ASP A 290 -42.63 46.20 -33.47
N ASN A 291 -41.62 46.81 -34.11
CA ASN A 291 -41.53 47.07 -35.55
C ASN A 291 -40.19 47.79 -35.89
N GLU A 292 -39.69 47.56 -37.12
CA GLU A 292 -38.81 48.41 -37.96
C GLU A 292 -37.41 48.86 -37.41
N SER A 293 -36.29 48.88 -38.13
CA SER A 293 -35.94 48.60 -39.52
C SER A 293 -34.40 48.53 -39.67
N THR A 294 -33.94 47.70 -40.61
CA THR A 294 -32.62 47.66 -41.31
C THR A 294 -31.32 47.19 -40.63
N PRO A 295 -30.41 46.51 -41.38
CA PRO A 295 -29.35 45.67 -40.85
C PRO A 295 -27.95 46.31 -40.96
N LYS A 296 -27.08 46.06 -39.98
CA LYS A 296 -25.63 46.16 -40.17
C LYS A 296 -24.91 44.98 -39.54
N ALA A 297 -24.17 44.29 -40.40
CA ALA A 297 -23.18 43.30 -40.04
C ALA A 297 -22.07 43.93 -39.20
N VAL A 298 -21.70 43.27 -38.10
CA VAL A 298 -20.35 43.35 -37.52
C VAL A 298 -19.98 41.94 -37.07
N THR A 299 -19.18 41.28 -37.92
CA THR A 299 -18.22 40.28 -37.49
C THR A 299 -17.20 40.94 -36.57
N GLU A 300 -17.09 40.47 -35.33
CA GLU A 300 -15.84 40.60 -34.57
C GLU A 300 -15.49 39.27 -33.90
N VAL A 301 -14.26 38.87 -34.20
CA VAL A 301 -13.48 37.79 -33.61
C VAL A 301 -12.59 38.44 -32.56
N SER A 302 -12.53 37.91 -31.34
CA SER A 302 -11.36 38.02 -30.44
C SER A 302 -11.53 37.01 -29.30
N SER A 303 -10.86 35.86 -29.33
CA SER A 303 -9.48 35.63 -28.84
C SER A 303 -9.29 35.85 -27.34
N SER A 304 -8.96 34.74 -26.67
CA SER A 304 -8.07 34.59 -25.51
C SER A 304 -8.31 35.41 -24.24
N LEU A 305 -8.33 34.73 -23.09
CA LEU A 305 -7.11 34.65 -22.29
C LEU A 305 -7.27 33.62 -21.16
N CYS A 306 -6.23 32.82 -20.99
CA CYS A 306 -5.94 32.02 -19.80
C CYS A 306 -5.78 32.94 -18.58
N CYS A 307 -6.19 32.44 -17.41
CA CYS A 307 -5.60 32.84 -16.13
C CYS A 307 -5.34 31.58 -15.30
N SER A 308 -4.13 31.05 -15.46
CA SER A 308 -3.36 30.47 -14.36
C SER A 308 -2.88 31.61 -13.44
N ILE A 309 -2.22 31.24 -12.32
CA ILE A 309 -1.55 32.08 -11.30
C ILE A 309 -2.46 32.26 -10.07
N LEU A 310 -2.11 31.87 -8.84
CA LEU A 310 -0.83 31.62 -8.19
C LEU A 310 -0.97 30.53 -7.11
#